data_AF-A0A6G0SXV2-F1
#
_entry.id   AF-A0A6G0SXV2-F1
#
_cell.length_a   1.000
_cell.length_b   1.000
_cell.length_c   1.000
_cell.angle_alpha   90.00
_cell.angle_beta   90.00
_cell.angle_gamma   90.00
#
_symmetry.space_group_name_H-M   'P 1'
#
loop_
_entity.id
_entity.type
_entity.pdbx_description
1 polymer ?
#
loop_
_entity_poly.entity_id
_entity_poly.type
_entity_poly.pdbx_seq_one_letter_code
_entity_poly.pdbx_strand_id
1 'polypeptide(L)'
;MDFEESFMNAQDFDNLVQVEQAQEMKESTTTTPPPVANKRGRKPGKKSSDKVDIRAKLERSRQSARECRARKKLRYQYLEELVTDREKAVISLRQELDKYRTWCVEVDEGRIPEGLPGLLDELGAVKQESAGGQFVSIRCYNSLVVLNKLYTAVLKNIIKFEIKMNSLKNMFRPTKPISKNVSFKPDELISNSQKLMLELGIIRQSTNGLYHLLPLAQRSLDKLINIINKNMMDIGAQKISMPILIHSNLWKKTGRLSKNIEDLYIVNDRKSKEFLLSPTHEEVVTDLFSSDPKTYKQLPLMLYQIGTKFRDEIRPKLGIIRSKEFLMKDLYSFDRDQTSAITTYNKVCQAYEKIFKHIGVKFIKGRDNNIIHTIMQPANVMNLVLVEGTSGMMGGNQSHEFHFPAEVGDDTLLQCKKCEFGMNKEMSPELVQCPKCSSTDIEFTKAIEVGHTFNLGTFYSNALSATYSDTDGTLKPPYMGSYGLGVTRIIGASVECLSTQEIIQWPRSLSPFTVCIIPAKEGSIEENTSLNNIQSLYNHFTKIFGDDIVVDDRTHMTIGKRLIEAKKLGFPFVVVMGKKINENPSLYELYEASTNKLKHYELSNLINYLKQQCLDKI
;
A
#
# COMPACT_ATOMS: atom_id res chain seq x y z
N MET A 1 45.46 -21.01 27.57
CA MET A 1 45.52 -21.70 26.26
C MET A 1 45.33 -20.59 25.24
N ASP A 2 46.45 -19.92 24.96
CA ASP A 2 46.53 -18.73 24.13
C ASP A 2 46.21 -19.09 22.67
N PHE A 3 45.41 -18.26 22.01
CA PHE A 3 45.33 -18.21 20.56
C PHE A 3 45.55 -16.75 20.17
N GLU A 4 46.75 -16.46 19.67
CA GLU A 4 47.11 -15.22 19.01
C GLU A 4 46.38 -15.13 17.66
N GLU A 5 45.59 -14.07 17.45
CA GLU A 5 45.09 -13.69 16.13
C GLU A 5 46.16 -12.83 15.42
N SER A 6 46.78 -13.38 14.38
CA SER A 6 47.62 -12.63 13.46
C SER A 6 46.75 -11.81 12.50
N PHE A 7 46.76 -10.48 12.64
CA PHE A 7 46.17 -9.55 11.68
C PHE A 7 47.05 -9.43 10.42
N MET A 8 46.49 -9.69 9.23
CA MET A 8 47.10 -9.27 7.95
C MET A 8 46.93 -7.76 7.78
N ASN A 9 48.00 -7.06 7.39
CA ASN A 9 48.02 -5.61 7.27
C ASN A 9 47.53 -5.16 5.89
N ALA A 10 46.96 -3.95 5.81
CA ALA A 10 46.26 -3.44 4.61
C ALA A 10 47.13 -3.39 3.33
N GLN A 11 48.45 -3.28 3.45
CA GLN A 11 49.38 -3.26 2.32
C GLN A 11 49.51 -4.60 1.59
N ASP A 12 49.28 -5.74 2.27
CA ASP A 12 49.34 -7.06 1.64
C ASP A 12 48.09 -7.34 0.78
N PHE A 13 46.98 -6.65 1.07
CA PHE A 13 45.73 -6.78 0.31
C PHE A 13 45.78 -6.00 -1.01
N ASP A 14 46.39 -4.81 -1.03
CA ASP A 14 46.51 -4.00 -2.24
C ASP A 14 47.42 -4.64 -3.31
N ASN A 15 48.45 -5.38 -2.88
CA ASN A 15 49.33 -6.11 -3.79
C ASN A 15 48.64 -7.31 -4.47
N LEU A 16 47.67 -7.95 -3.82
CA LEU A 16 46.89 -9.05 -4.41
C LEU A 16 45.89 -8.56 -5.46
N VAL A 17 45.28 -7.39 -5.25
CA VAL A 17 44.32 -6.78 -6.18
C VAL A 17 44.99 -6.32 -7.48
N GLN A 18 46.24 -5.83 -7.42
CA GLN A 18 46.97 -5.41 -8.62
C GLN A 18 47.42 -6.59 -9.49
N VAL A 19 47.70 -7.76 -8.91
CA VAL A 19 48.11 -8.95 -9.66
C VAL A 19 46.94 -9.57 -10.44
N GLU A 20 45.72 -9.53 -9.89
CA GLU A 20 44.51 -10.04 -10.57
C GLU A 20 44.06 -9.13 -11.74
N GLN A 21 44.16 -7.81 -11.59
CA GLN A 21 43.79 -6.85 -12.66
C GLN A 21 44.73 -6.92 -13.88
N ALA A 22 45.99 -7.31 -13.68
CA ALA A 22 46.96 -7.50 -14.77
C ALA A 22 46.72 -8.80 -15.58
N GLN A 23 46.01 -9.79 -15.02
CA GLN A 23 45.68 -11.04 -15.69
C GLN A 23 44.43 -10.91 -16.58
N GLU A 24 43.42 -10.14 -16.17
CA GLU A 24 42.17 -9.96 -16.95
C GLU A 24 42.38 -9.13 -18.24
N MET A 25 43.35 -8.22 -18.27
CA MET A 25 43.63 -7.41 -19.48
C MET A 25 44.25 -8.21 -20.64
N LYS A 26 44.82 -9.40 -20.41
CA LYS A 26 45.46 -10.21 -21.46
C LYS A 26 44.52 -11.13 -22.24
N GLU A 27 43.29 -11.37 -21.77
CA GLU A 27 42.37 -12.34 -22.39
C GLU A 27 41.32 -11.71 -23.32
N SER A 28 41.26 -10.38 -23.46
CA SER A 28 40.16 -9.69 -24.18
C SER A 28 40.39 -9.40 -25.67
N THR A 29 41.54 -9.78 -26.26
CA THR A 29 41.79 -9.58 -27.69
C THR A 29 41.81 -10.90 -28.45
N THR A 30 40.67 -11.33 -28.99
CA THR A 30 40.54 -11.95 -30.33
C THR A 30 39.11 -12.42 -30.64
N THR A 31 38.75 -12.30 -31.93
CA THR A 31 37.62 -12.92 -32.67
C THR A 31 36.33 -12.10 -32.89
N THR A 32 36.20 -11.68 -34.15
CA THR A 32 35.01 -11.18 -34.85
C THR A 32 34.06 -12.33 -35.26
N PRO A 33 32.74 -12.10 -35.45
CA PRO A 33 31.80 -13.17 -35.80
C PRO A 33 31.53 -13.25 -37.33
N PRO A 34 31.26 -14.45 -37.90
CA PRO A 34 30.77 -14.61 -39.27
C PRO A 34 29.22 -14.69 -39.34
N PRO A 35 28.62 -14.57 -40.55
CA PRO A 35 27.22 -14.22 -40.73
C PRO A 35 26.25 -15.41 -40.84
N VAL A 36 24.96 -15.08 -40.71
CA VAL A 36 23.77 -15.94 -40.65
C VAL A 36 23.46 -16.67 -41.96
N ALA A 37 23.10 -17.95 -41.88
CA ALA A 37 22.38 -18.66 -42.95
C ALA A 37 21.26 -19.58 -42.41
N ASN A 38 20.07 -19.41 -43.00
CA ASN A 38 18.86 -20.23 -42.82
C ASN A 38 19.01 -21.63 -43.46
N LYS A 39 18.48 -22.69 -42.83
CA LYS A 39 17.54 -23.66 -43.47
C LYS A 39 17.03 -24.75 -42.52
N ARG A 40 15.79 -25.15 -42.82
CA ARG A 40 14.91 -26.15 -42.22
C ARG A 40 15.48 -27.58 -42.24
N GLY A 41 15.03 -28.43 -41.30
CA GLY A 41 15.01 -29.89 -41.48
C GLY A 41 15.13 -30.68 -40.17
N ARG A 42 14.00 -31.20 -39.67
CA ARG A 42 13.94 -32.14 -38.54
C ARG A 42 14.19 -33.56 -39.06
N LYS A 43 15.19 -34.27 -38.52
CA LYS A 43 15.26 -35.74 -38.53
C LYS A 43 15.67 -36.25 -37.13
N PRO A 44 15.01 -37.29 -36.59
CA PRO A 44 15.27 -37.79 -35.24
C PRO A 44 16.35 -38.88 -35.25
N GLY A 45 17.15 -38.93 -34.19
CA GLY A 45 17.98 -40.08 -33.84
C GLY A 45 19.48 -39.84 -33.85
N LYS A 46 20.03 -39.40 -32.72
CA LYS A 46 21.33 -39.83 -32.21
C LYS A 46 21.42 -39.52 -30.71
N LYS A 47 21.52 -40.57 -29.89
CA LYS A 47 22.02 -40.47 -28.52
C LYS A 47 23.50 -40.06 -28.62
N SER A 48 23.84 -38.84 -28.19
CA SER A 48 25.21 -38.46 -27.86
C SER A 48 25.24 -37.90 -26.46
N SER A 49 26.25 -38.34 -25.72
CA SER A 49 26.52 -38.08 -24.31
C SER A 49 26.83 -36.60 -24.03
N ASP A 50 25.88 -35.88 -23.42
CA ASP A 50 26.19 -34.67 -22.68
C ASP A 50 26.64 -35.06 -21.27
N LYS A 51 27.92 -35.40 -21.11
CA LYS A 51 28.59 -35.23 -19.80
C LYS A 51 28.70 -33.72 -19.56
N VAL A 52 27.60 -33.12 -19.12
CA VAL A 52 27.59 -31.77 -18.54
C VAL A 52 28.60 -31.80 -17.39
N ASP A 53 29.65 -31.00 -17.51
CA ASP A 53 30.77 -30.96 -16.56
C ASP A 53 30.26 -30.57 -15.17
N ILE A 54 30.04 -31.59 -14.34
CA ILE A 54 29.51 -31.50 -12.97
C ILE A 54 30.38 -30.55 -12.15
N ARG A 55 31.69 -30.50 -12.44
CA ARG A 55 32.65 -29.63 -11.76
C ARG A 55 32.37 -28.15 -12.04
N ALA A 56 32.10 -27.79 -13.30
CA ALA A 56 31.72 -26.43 -13.68
C ALA A 56 30.33 -26.02 -13.15
N LYS A 57 29.42 -26.98 -12.94
CA LYS A 57 28.11 -26.72 -12.31
C LYS A 57 28.24 -26.52 -10.79
N LEU A 58 29.10 -27.31 -10.14
CA LEU A 58 29.41 -27.20 -8.72
C LEU A 58 30.12 -25.87 -8.41
N GLU A 59 31.05 -25.45 -9.27
CA GLU A 59 31.79 -24.21 -9.06
C GLU A 59 30.91 -22.97 -9.23
N ARG A 60 30.02 -22.95 -10.24
CA ARG A 60 28.99 -21.89 -10.38
C ARG A 60 28.04 -21.83 -9.20
N SER A 61 27.67 -22.98 -8.62
CA SER A 61 26.86 -23.03 -7.41
C SER A 61 27.61 -22.48 -6.19
N ARG A 62 28.90 -22.79 -6.04
CA ARG A 62 29.76 -22.25 -4.98
C ARG A 62 29.96 -20.74 -5.12
N GLN A 63 30.18 -20.25 -6.34
CA GLN A 63 30.30 -18.82 -6.63
C GLN A 63 29.01 -18.06 -6.32
N SER A 64 27.85 -18.57 -6.75
CA SER A 64 26.55 -18.00 -6.40
C SER A 64 26.30 -17.98 -4.88
N ALA A 65 26.72 -19.03 -4.16
CA ALA A 65 26.63 -19.07 -2.70
C ALA A 65 27.59 -18.09 -1.99
N ARG A 66 28.75 -17.79 -2.59
CA ARG A 66 29.68 -16.76 -2.10
C ARG A 66 29.11 -15.36 -2.33
N GLU A 67 28.58 -15.08 -3.52
CA GLU A 67 27.93 -13.82 -3.85
C GLU A 67 26.69 -13.55 -2.98
N CYS A 68 25.87 -14.58 -2.72
CA CYS A 68 24.72 -14.47 -1.84
C CYS A 68 25.15 -14.11 -0.40
N ARG A 69 26.22 -14.74 0.11
CA ARG A 69 26.79 -14.43 1.42
C ARG A 69 27.39 -13.01 1.46
N ALA A 70 28.10 -12.59 0.42
CA ALA A 70 28.66 -11.24 0.33
C ALA A 70 27.55 -10.18 0.30
N ARG A 71 26.49 -10.37 -0.50
CA ARG A 71 25.33 -9.46 -0.53
C ARG A 71 24.59 -9.41 0.81
N LYS A 72 24.44 -10.55 1.48
CA LYS A 72 23.82 -10.62 2.81
C LYS A 72 24.67 -9.87 3.84
N LYS A 73 26.00 -10.02 3.81
CA LYS A 73 26.94 -9.29 4.67
C LYS A 73 26.88 -7.78 4.43
N LEU A 74 26.92 -7.34 3.16
CA LEU A 74 26.82 -5.92 2.79
C LEU A 74 25.48 -5.31 3.24
N ARG A 75 24.38 -6.07 3.13
CA ARG A 75 23.05 -5.64 3.56
C ARG A 75 22.95 -5.48 5.07
N TYR A 76 23.59 -6.36 5.85
CA TYR A 76 23.64 -6.21 7.31
C TYR A 76 24.54 -5.06 7.72
N GLN A 77 25.70 -4.88 7.10
CA GLN A 77 26.58 -3.72 7.36
C GLN A 77 25.85 -2.40 7.08
N TYR A 78 25.15 -2.29 5.95
CA TYR A 78 24.33 -1.11 5.65
C TYR A 78 23.19 -0.90 6.67
N LEU A 79 22.58 -1.99 7.16
CA LEU A 79 21.53 -1.90 8.18
C LEU A 79 22.11 -1.45 9.53
N GLU A 80 23.28 -1.97 9.91
CA GLU A 80 24.00 -1.59 11.13
C GLU A 80 24.45 -0.12 11.07
N GLU A 81 24.96 0.35 9.94
CA GLU A 81 25.29 1.77 9.72
C GLU A 81 24.04 2.66 9.88
N LEU A 82 22.92 2.31 9.23
CA LEU A 82 21.66 3.06 9.36
C LEU A 82 21.12 3.08 10.79
N VAL A 83 21.20 1.96 11.51
CA VAL A 83 20.77 1.88 12.91
C VAL A 83 21.69 2.72 13.78
N THR A 84 23.01 2.62 13.60
CA THR A 84 24.01 3.38 14.35
C THR A 84 23.85 4.88 14.14
N ASP A 85 23.63 5.33 12.92
CA ASP A 85 23.42 6.75 12.60
C ASP A 85 22.11 7.27 13.22
N ARG A 86 21.06 6.44 13.21
CA ARG A 86 19.79 6.77 13.88
C ARG A 86 19.95 6.84 15.40
N GLU A 87 20.71 5.92 16.00
CA GLU A 87 21.00 5.92 17.44
C GLU A 87 21.81 7.15 17.85
N LYS A 88 22.85 7.51 17.09
CA LYS A 88 23.62 8.76 17.30
C LYS A 88 22.72 9.99 17.24
N ALA A 89 21.81 10.07 16.27
CA ALA A 89 20.86 11.17 16.15
C ALA A 89 19.89 11.22 17.36
N VAL A 90 19.39 10.07 17.83
CA VAL A 90 18.53 9.99 19.01
C VAL A 90 19.27 10.41 20.28
N ILE A 91 20.53 10.02 20.44
CA ILE A 91 21.37 10.41 21.59
C ILE A 91 21.61 11.93 21.58
N SER A 92 21.94 12.50 20.42
CA SER A 92 22.12 13.95 20.26
C SER A 92 20.84 14.72 20.63
N LEU A 93 19.67 14.26 20.19
CA LEU A 93 18.38 14.87 20.54
C LEU A 93 18.07 14.77 22.03
N ARG A 94 18.41 13.66 22.68
CA ARG A 94 18.24 13.49 24.13
C ARG A 94 19.11 14.47 24.91
N GLN A 95 20.38 14.61 24.52
CA GLN A 95 21.31 15.57 25.13
C GLN A 95 20.79 17.02 24.99
N GLU A 96 20.22 17.36 23.84
CA GLU A 96 19.65 18.67 23.60
C GLU A 96 18.36 18.92 24.40
N LEU A 97 17.49 17.91 24.52
CA LEU A 97 16.30 17.96 25.39
C LEU A 97 16.67 18.11 26.86
N ASP A 98 17.69 17.39 27.34
CA ASP A 98 18.17 17.51 28.72
C ASP A 98 18.78 18.89 28.99
N LYS A 99 19.46 19.48 27.99
CA LYS A 99 19.93 20.88 28.05
C LYS A 99 18.75 21.83 28.23
N TYR A 100 17.70 21.72 27.42
CA TYR A 100 16.51 22.59 27.54
C TYR A 100 15.75 22.38 28.85
N ARG A 101 15.66 21.14 29.33
CA ARG A 101 15.09 20.82 30.64
C ARG A 101 15.85 21.52 31.76
N THR A 102 17.19 21.46 31.72
CA THR A 102 18.06 22.12 32.70
C THR A 102 17.87 23.64 32.66
N TRP A 103 17.79 24.21 31.46
CA TRP A 103 17.50 25.63 31.28
C TRP A 103 16.15 26.05 31.87
N CYS A 104 15.10 25.24 31.72
CA CYS A 104 13.80 25.53 32.35
C CYS A 104 13.91 25.57 33.89
N VAL A 105 14.62 24.60 34.50
CA VAL A 105 14.83 24.56 35.95
C VAL A 105 15.59 25.79 36.44
N GLU A 106 16.67 26.17 35.73
CA GLU A 106 17.45 27.37 36.08
C GLU A 106 16.62 28.66 35.96
N VAL A 107 15.76 28.76 34.94
CA VAL A 107 14.83 29.90 34.76
C VAL A 107 13.79 29.95 35.88
N ASP A 108 13.22 28.81 36.27
CA ASP A 108 12.27 28.70 37.38
C ASP A 108 12.92 29.12 38.72
N GLU A 109 14.22 28.84 38.88
CA GLU A 109 15.03 29.25 40.04
C GLU A 109 15.55 30.70 39.95
N GLY A 110 15.13 31.46 38.95
CA GLY A 110 15.48 32.88 38.81
C GLY A 110 16.89 33.14 38.27
N ARG A 111 17.55 32.14 37.68
CA ARG A 111 18.86 32.26 37.02
C ARG A 111 18.70 32.31 35.49
N ILE A 112 19.68 32.91 34.81
CA ILE A 112 19.73 32.95 33.34
C ILE A 112 20.71 31.87 32.88
N PRO A 113 20.24 30.81 32.20
CA PRO A 113 21.11 29.77 31.68
C PRO A 113 22.12 30.27 30.66
N GLU A 114 23.31 29.72 30.70
CA GLU A 114 24.38 30.05 29.77
C GLU A 114 24.00 29.62 28.34
N GLY A 115 23.96 30.58 27.40
CA GLY A 115 23.54 30.37 26.01
C GLY A 115 22.06 30.60 25.70
N LEU A 116 21.19 30.73 26.70
CA LEU A 116 19.78 31.12 26.50
C LEU A 116 19.63 32.50 25.83
N PRO A 117 20.41 33.55 26.19
CA PRO A 117 20.33 34.85 25.53
C PRO A 117 20.62 34.80 24.03
N GLY A 118 21.62 34.02 23.62
CA GLY A 118 21.97 33.85 22.19
C GLY A 118 20.86 33.14 21.40
N LEU A 119 20.25 32.10 21.99
CA LEU A 119 19.11 31.41 21.37
C LEU A 119 17.87 32.33 21.24
N LEU A 120 17.62 33.18 22.24
CA LEU A 120 16.51 34.13 22.21
C LEU A 120 16.72 35.24 21.17
N ASP A 121 17.96 35.71 20.99
CA ASP A 121 18.35 36.65 19.94
C ASP A 121 18.18 36.01 18.54
N GLU A 122 18.60 34.75 18.32
CA GLU A 122 18.35 34.01 17.06
C GLU A 122 16.85 33.81 16.76
N LEU A 123 16.02 33.69 17.80
CA LEU A 123 14.57 33.53 17.70
C LEU A 123 13.82 34.88 17.69
N GLY A 124 14.53 36.00 17.49
CA GLY A 124 13.96 37.34 17.33
C GLY A 124 13.25 37.87 18.57
N ALA A 125 13.82 37.70 19.76
CA ALA A 125 13.27 38.31 20.98
C ALA A 125 13.69 39.79 21.07
N VAL A 126 12.71 40.71 21.07
CA VAL A 126 12.97 42.15 21.24
C VAL A 126 13.42 42.42 22.67
N LYS A 127 14.61 43.00 22.86
CA LYS A 127 15.08 43.53 24.15
C LYS A 127 14.24 44.78 24.47
N GLN A 128 13.44 44.75 25.52
CA GLN A 128 12.90 45.98 26.11
C GLN A 128 13.95 46.54 27.08
N GLU A 129 14.62 47.62 26.69
CA GLU A 129 15.46 48.39 27.60
C GLU A 129 14.58 49.07 28.64
N SER A 130 14.84 48.82 29.93
CA SER A 130 14.36 49.67 31.02
C SER A 130 15.47 50.65 31.37
N ALA A 131 15.09 51.92 31.51
CA ALA A 131 15.99 53.00 31.89
C ALA A 131 16.47 52.79 33.33
N GLY A 132 17.77 52.49 33.49
CA GLY A 132 18.42 52.33 34.78
C GLY A 132 19.35 51.12 34.78
N GLY A 133 20.66 51.38 34.75
CA GLY A 133 21.69 50.36 34.61
C GLY A 133 21.66 49.24 35.66
N GLN A 134 22.15 48.08 35.22
CA GLN A 134 22.42 46.86 35.99
C GLN A 134 21.18 46.24 36.65
N PHE A 135 20.51 45.35 35.91
CA PHE A 135 19.91 44.07 36.31
C PHE A 135 18.82 43.73 35.28
N VAL A 136 19.10 42.82 34.34
CA VAL A 136 18.05 42.21 33.51
C VAL A 136 17.25 41.28 34.42
N SER A 137 16.25 41.83 35.10
CA SER A 137 15.29 41.05 35.87
C SER A 137 14.51 40.14 34.93
N ILE A 138 14.37 38.85 35.30
CA ILE A 138 13.51 37.87 34.62
C ILE A 138 12.05 38.37 34.44
N ARG A 139 11.63 39.42 35.16
CA ARG A 139 10.35 40.10 34.90
C ARG A 139 10.22 40.70 33.49
N CYS A 140 11.31 40.94 32.76
CA CYS A 140 11.24 41.44 31.38
C CYS A 140 10.93 40.35 30.34
N TYR A 141 11.06 39.07 30.69
CA TYR A 141 10.65 37.97 29.84
C TYR A 141 9.54 37.19 30.55
N ASN A 142 8.29 37.48 30.19
CA ASN A 142 7.14 36.73 30.66
C ASN A 142 7.46 35.23 30.55
N SER A 143 7.38 34.45 31.63
CA SER A 143 7.81 33.03 31.65
C SER A 143 7.16 32.21 30.53
N LEU A 144 5.92 32.55 30.18
CA LEU A 144 5.18 32.05 29.01
C LEU A 144 5.86 32.32 27.65
N VAL A 145 6.51 33.47 27.46
CA VAL A 145 7.23 33.81 26.22
C VAL A 145 8.50 32.97 26.09
N VAL A 146 9.23 32.76 27.20
CA VAL A 146 10.44 31.92 27.21
C VAL A 146 10.07 30.46 26.97
N LEU A 147 9.05 29.95 27.64
CA LEU A 147 8.50 28.60 27.42
C LEU A 147 8.02 28.39 25.98
N ASN A 148 7.31 29.37 25.39
CA ASN A 148 6.81 29.27 24.02
C ASN A 148 7.96 29.33 22.98
N LYS A 149 9.00 30.14 23.24
CA LYS A 149 10.20 30.19 22.39
C LYS A 149 11.07 28.93 22.52
N LEU A 150 11.23 28.38 23.73
CA LEU A 150 11.88 27.09 23.97
C LEU A 150 11.12 25.95 23.31
N TYR A 151 9.78 25.92 23.44
CA TYR A 151 8.93 24.97 22.73
C TYR A 151 9.07 25.09 21.21
N THR A 152 9.15 26.32 20.68
CA THR A 152 9.40 26.58 19.25
C THR A 152 10.80 26.15 18.83
N ALA A 153 11.81 26.31 19.68
CA ALA A 153 13.19 25.87 19.42
C ALA A 153 13.30 24.35 19.41
N VAL A 154 12.70 23.68 20.41
CA VAL A 154 12.58 22.22 20.50
C VAL A 154 11.84 21.68 19.29
N LEU A 155 10.70 22.28 18.91
CA LEU A 155 10.01 21.91 17.67
C LEU A 155 10.89 22.15 16.44
N LYS A 156 11.56 23.28 16.31
CA LYS A 156 12.47 23.56 15.17
C LYS A 156 13.64 22.60 15.10
N ASN A 157 14.23 22.17 16.22
CA ASN A 157 15.36 21.25 16.26
C ASN A 157 14.92 19.78 16.14
N ILE A 158 13.73 19.40 16.63
CA ILE A 158 13.08 18.12 16.28
C ILE A 158 12.71 18.10 14.79
N ILE A 159 12.32 19.25 14.22
CA ILE A 159 12.00 19.45 12.79
C ILE A 159 13.27 19.75 11.95
N LYS A 160 14.46 19.89 12.55
CA LYS A 160 15.75 19.91 11.82
C LYS A 160 16.15 18.55 11.27
N PHE A 161 15.26 17.56 11.32
CA PHE A 161 15.19 16.62 10.21
C PHE A 161 14.87 17.42 8.96
N GLU A 162 15.92 17.80 8.22
CA GLU A 162 15.80 18.31 6.87
C GLU A 162 14.78 17.42 6.15
N ILE A 163 13.57 17.97 5.91
CA ILE A 163 12.45 17.16 5.44
C ILE A 163 12.85 16.71 4.05
N LYS A 164 13.31 15.46 3.97
CA LYS A 164 13.78 14.90 2.72
C LYS A 164 12.62 14.91 1.75
N MET A 165 12.73 15.76 0.72
CA MET A 165 11.70 15.89 -0.28
C MET A 165 11.54 14.56 -1.02
N ASN A 166 10.31 14.10 -1.18
CA ASN A 166 10.05 12.95 -2.05
C ASN A 166 10.38 13.35 -3.49
N SER A 167 11.46 12.79 -4.01
CA SER A 167 11.98 13.07 -5.35
C SER A 167 11.50 12.00 -6.32
N LEU A 168 10.94 12.44 -7.43
CA LEU A 168 10.50 11.55 -8.50
C LEU A 168 11.70 11.03 -9.33
N LYS A 169 12.80 11.79 -9.41
CA LYS A 169 14.07 11.34 -9.99
C LYS A 169 14.66 10.13 -9.26
N ASN A 170 14.53 10.11 -7.92
CA ASN A 170 15.05 9.02 -7.08
C ASN A 170 14.08 7.85 -6.92
N MET A 171 12.86 7.96 -7.47
CA MET A 171 11.84 6.92 -7.36
C MET A 171 12.05 5.85 -8.43
N PHE A 172 12.11 4.59 -8.01
CA PHE A 172 12.18 3.47 -8.95
C PHE A 172 10.87 3.33 -9.74
N ARG A 173 10.87 3.73 -11.01
CA ARG A 173 9.70 3.65 -11.88
C ARG A 173 10.07 3.23 -13.31
N PRO A 174 10.31 1.92 -13.55
CA PRO A 174 10.56 1.42 -14.90
C PRO A 174 9.27 1.48 -15.72
N THR A 175 9.13 2.51 -16.55
CA THR A 175 8.05 2.59 -17.54
C THR A 175 8.42 1.76 -18.76
N LYS A 176 7.53 0.91 -19.25
CA LYS A 176 7.69 0.29 -20.57
C LYS A 176 7.22 1.28 -21.63
N PRO A 177 8.09 1.84 -22.49
CA PRO A 177 7.59 2.45 -23.71
C PRO A 177 6.92 1.34 -24.52
N ILE A 178 5.63 1.50 -24.84
CA ILE A 178 5.01 0.66 -25.86
C ILE A 178 5.80 0.95 -27.13
N SER A 179 6.61 -0.01 -27.60
CA SER A 179 7.05 0.06 -28.99
C SER A 179 5.77 0.06 -29.82
N LYS A 180 5.62 0.99 -30.77
CA LYS A 180 4.48 1.02 -31.71
C LYS A 180 4.27 -0.32 -32.45
N ASN A 181 5.21 -1.27 -32.33
CA ASN A 181 5.22 -2.58 -32.93
C ASN A 181 4.95 -3.75 -31.97
N VAL A 182 4.59 -3.51 -30.69
CA VAL A 182 4.06 -4.59 -29.83
C VAL A 182 2.55 -4.66 -30.03
N SER A 183 2.12 -5.47 -30.99
CA SER A 183 0.73 -5.92 -31.04
C SER A 183 0.51 -6.86 -29.85
N PHE A 184 -0.14 -6.37 -28.80
CA PHE A 184 -0.75 -7.28 -27.83
C PHE A 184 -1.78 -8.13 -28.57
N LYS A 185 -1.89 -9.41 -28.26
CA LYS A 185 -2.99 -10.20 -28.81
C LYS A 185 -4.32 -9.53 -28.37
N PRO A 186 -5.36 -9.48 -29.22
CA PRO A 186 -6.65 -8.86 -28.88
C PRO A 186 -7.24 -9.36 -27.55
N ASP A 187 -6.95 -10.61 -27.20
CA ASP A 187 -7.44 -11.25 -25.96
C ASP A 187 -6.61 -10.91 -24.70
N GLU A 188 -5.46 -10.24 -24.82
CA GLU A 188 -4.55 -9.92 -23.69
C GLU A 188 -4.73 -8.50 -23.11
N LEU A 189 -5.48 -7.61 -23.78
CA LEU A 189 -5.71 -6.23 -23.33
C LEU A 189 -7.21 -5.93 -23.12
N ILE A 190 -7.90 -6.77 -22.37
CA ILE A 190 -9.32 -6.56 -22.04
C ILE A 190 -9.51 -5.43 -21.00
N SER A 191 -8.53 -5.22 -20.10
CA SER A 191 -8.64 -4.26 -19.00
C SER A 191 -7.78 -3.01 -19.22
N ASN A 192 -8.41 -1.84 -19.09
CA ASN A 192 -7.74 -0.56 -19.20
C ASN A 192 -6.79 -0.30 -18.01
N SER A 193 -7.18 -0.72 -16.80
CA SER A 193 -6.33 -0.58 -15.61
C SER A 193 -5.04 -1.37 -15.74
N GLN A 194 -5.10 -2.62 -16.19
CA GLN A 194 -3.90 -3.44 -16.38
C GLN A 194 -2.91 -2.75 -17.33
N LYS A 195 -3.41 -2.23 -18.46
CA LYS A 195 -2.61 -1.51 -19.45
C LYS A 195 -1.93 -0.29 -18.83
N LEU A 196 -2.70 0.62 -18.24
CA LEU A 196 -2.18 1.86 -17.66
C LEU A 196 -1.19 1.61 -16.53
N MET A 197 -1.49 0.65 -15.64
CA MET A 197 -0.63 0.36 -14.50
C MET A 197 0.71 -0.24 -14.93
N LEU A 198 0.76 -1.01 -16.03
CA LEU A 198 2.01 -1.53 -16.59
C LEU A 198 2.81 -0.43 -17.32
N GLU A 199 2.15 0.39 -18.13
CA GLU A 199 2.79 1.45 -18.92
C GLU A 199 3.41 2.54 -18.04
N LEU A 200 2.66 2.97 -17.02
CA LEU A 200 3.05 4.06 -16.13
C LEU A 200 3.97 3.61 -14.99
N GLY A 201 4.37 2.33 -14.95
CA GLY A 201 5.26 1.79 -13.94
C GLY A 201 4.65 1.79 -12.54
N ILE A 202 3.35 1.46 -12.45
CA ILE A 202 2.61 1.25 -11.19
C ILE A 202 2.78 -0.22 -10.76
N ILE A 203 2.70 -1.16 -11.70
CA ILE A 203 2.96 -2.59 -11.47
C ILE A 203 3.93 -3.14 -12.51
N ARG A 204 4.56 -4.28 -12.21
CA ARG A 204 5.36 -5.04 -13.17
C ARG A 204 5.07 -6.52 -13.05
N GLN A 205 4.71 -7.16 -14.15
CA GLN A 205 4.51 -8.60 -14.17
C GLN A 205 5.84 -9.34 -14.00
N SER A 206 5.85 -10.32 -13.09
CA SER A 206 6.94 -11.27 -12.91
C SER A 206 6.72 -12.51 -13.77
N THR A 207 5.56 -13.17 -13.57
CA THR A 207 5.09 -14.32 -14.35
C THR A 207 3.57 -14.19 -14.55
N ASN A 208 2.95 -15.10 -15.29
CA ASN A 208 1.49 -15.07 -15.47
C ASN A 208 0.76 -15.12 -14.11
N GLY A 209 -0.04 -14.10 -13.81
CA GLY A 209 -0.75 -13.99 -12.52
C GLY A 209 0.08 -13.52 -11.32
N LEU A 210 1.36 -13.17 -11.49
CA LEU A 210 2.22 -12.67 -10.41
C LEU A 210 2.79 -11.29 -10.73
N TYR A 211 2.64 -10.33 -9.81
CA TYR A 211 2.98 -8.92 -10.04
C TYR A 211 3.84 -8.35 -8.91
N HIS A 212 4.84 -7.57 -9.30
CA HIS A 212 5.50 -6.62 -8.42
C HIS A 212 4.66 -5.35 -8.34
N LEU A 213 4.34 -4.92 -7.12
CA LEU A 213 3.82 -3.59 -6.85
C LEU A 213 5.00 -2.63 -6.75
N LEU A 214 5.03 -1.62 -7.62
CA LEU A 214 6.10 -0.61 -7.63
C LEU A 214 5.79 0.50 -6.61
N PRO A 215 6.72 1.42 -6.31
CA PRO A 215 6.58 2.37 -5.20
C PRO A 215 5.26 3.15 -5.17
N LEU A 216 4.74 3.56 -6.33
CA LEU A 216 3.45 4.26 -6.42
C LEU A 216 2.26 3.34 -6.05
N ALA A 217 2.23 2.11 -6.56
CA ALA A 217 1.19 1.14 -6.18
C ALA A 217 1.27 0.77 -4.71
N GLN A 218 2.48 0.55 -4.20
CA GLN A 218 2.69 0.20 -2.79
C GLN A 218 2.19 1.32 -1.89
N ARG A 219 2.50 2.59 -2.21
CA ARG A 219 2.02 3.74 -1.44
C ARG A 219 0.49 3.83 -1.44
N SER A 220 -0.17 3.64 -2.59
CA SER A 220 -1.64 3.56 -2.66
C SER A 220 -2.22 2.41 -1.85
N LEU A 221 -1.58 1.24 -1.89
CA LEU A 221 -1.97 0.07 -1.13
C LEU A 221 -1.86 0.32 0.38
N ASP A 222 -0.78 0.95 0.83
CA ASP A 222 -0.54 1.27 2.25
C ASP A 222 -1.60 2.25 2.78
N LYS A 223 -2.04 3.23 1.96
CA LYS A 223 -3.16 4.11 2.31
C LYS A 223 -4.46 3.34 2.51
N LEU A 224 -4.78 2.43 1.59
CA LEU A 224 -5.96 1.57 1.74
C LEU A 224 -5.88 0.70 2.99
N ILE A 225 -4.71 0.10 3.26
CA ILE A 225 -4.45 -0.69 4.47
C ILE A 225 -4.68 0.15 5.73
N ASN A 226 -4.24 1.40 5.76
CA ASN A 226 -4.45 2.30 6.90
C ASN A 226 -5.93 2.61 7.13
N ILE A 227 -6.68 2.88 6.05
CA ILE A 227 -8.14 3.09 6.11
C ILE A 227 -8.84 1.83 6.65
N ILE A 228 -8.47 0.66 6.15
CA ILE A 228 -9.01 -0.62 6.60
C ILE A 228 -8.70 -0.85 8.08
N ASN A 229 -7.43 -0.70 8.49
CA ASN A 229 -7.01 -0.92 9.88
C ASN A 229 -7.80 -0.02 10.85
N LYS A 230 -7.93 1.28 10.53
CA LYS A 230 -8.70 2.22 11.35
C LYS A 230 -10.14 1.74 11.54
N ASN A 231 -10.84 1.41 10.45
CA ASN A 231 -12.23 0.97 10.51
C ASN A 231 -12.41 -0.38 11.22
N MET A 232 -11.44 -1.30 11.12
CA MET A 232 -11.48 -2.58 11.84
C MET A 232 -11.23 -2.37 13.34
N MET A 233 -10.30 -1.49 13.72
CA MET A 233 -10.06 -1.14 15.13
C MET A 233 -11.26 -0.42 15.74
N ASP A 234 -11.92 0.46 15.00
CA ASP A 234 -13.12 1.18 15.47
C ASP A 234 -14.28 0.25 15.85
N ILE A 235 -14.38 -0.93 15.22
CA ILE A 235 -15.37 -1.94 15.61
C ILE A 235 -14.88 -2.89 16.71
N GLY A 236 -13.65 -2.74 17.20
CA GLY A 236 -13.06 -3.60 18.24
C GLY A 236 -12.44 -4.89 17.70
N ALA A 237 -12.19 -4.99 16.39
CA ALA A 237 -11.48 -6.13 15.82
C ALA A 237 -9.97 -6.03 16.09
N GLN A 238 -9.35 -7.15 16.41
CA GLN A 238 -7.95 -7.23 16.80
C GLN A 238 -7.11 -7.74 15.64
N LYS A 239 -6.04 -7.02 15.31
CA LYS A 239 -5.15 -7.38 14.21
C LYS A 239 -4.17 -8.46 14.66
N ILE A 240 -4.10 -9.55 13.92
CA ILE A 240 -3.16 -10.66 14.09
C ILE A 240 -2.43 -10.95 12.79
N SER A 241 -1.41 -11.81 12.84
CA SER A 241 -0.73 -12.34 11.65
C SER A 241 -0.73 -13.86 11.74
N MET A 242 -1.23 -14.52 10.70
CA MET A 242 -1.27 -15.97 10.61
C MET A 242 -0.27 -16.48 9.57
N PRO A 243 0.31 -17.68 9.74
CA PRO A 243 1.24 -18.27 8.78
C PRO A 243 0.61 -18.39 7.38
N ILE A 244 1.42 -18.15 6.34
CA ILE A 244 1.03 -18.39 4.95
C ILE A 244 1.10 -19.88 4.62
N LEU A 245 2.11 -20.57 5.13
CA LEU A 245 2.30 -22.01 4.95
C LEU A 245 1.51 -22.75 6.03
N ILE A 246 0.46 -23.47 5.64
CA ILE A 246 -0.48 -24.08 6.59
C ILE A 246 -0.53 -25.59 6.42
N HIS A 247 -0.70 -26.32 7.52
CA HIS A 247 -0.72 -27.78 7.51
C HIS A 247 -1.98 -28.30 6.82
N SER A 248 -1.82 -29.25 5.88
CA SER A 248 -2.96 -29.80 5.13
C SER A 248 -3.94 -30.58 6.02
N ASN A 249 -3.50 -31.06 7.19
CA ASN A 249 -4.34 -31.77 8.16
C ASN A 249 -5.55 -30.95 8.60
N LEU A 250 -5.42 -29.62 8.76
CA LEU A 250 -6.55 -28.77 9.14
C LEU A 250 -7.63 -28.76 8.06
N TRP A 251 -7.22 -28.66 6.79
CA TRP A 251 -8.10 -28.71 5.62
C TRP A 251 -8.69 -30.10 5.37
N LYS A 252 -8.01 -31.16 5.80
CA LYS A 252 -8.53 -32.53 5.81
C LYS A 252 -9.64 -32.68 6.85
N LYS A 253 -9.47 -32.13 8.07
CA LYS A 253 -10.49 -32.17 9.12
C LYS A 253 -11.79 -31.49 8.71
N THR A 254 -11.72 -30.39 7.97
CA THR A 254 -12.90 -29.69 7.45
C THR A 254 -13.47 -30.27 6.15
N GLY A 255 -12.79 -31.26 5.56
CA GLY A 255 -13.18 -31.87 4.28
C GLY A 255 -13.04 -30.92 3.08
N ARG A 256 -12.38 -29.77 3.22
CA ARG A 256 -12.20 -28.80 2.13
C ARG A 256 -11.07 -29.19 1.18
N LEU A 257 -10.07 -29.94 1.66
CA LEU A 257 -8.96 -30.39 0.80
C LEU A 257 -9.44 -31.32 -0.34
N SER A 258 -10.41 -32.20 -0.09
CA SER A 258 -10.89 -33.17 -1.08
C SER A 258 -11.77 -32.56 -2.17
N LYS A 259 -12.33 -31.37 -1.96
CA LYS A 259 -13.31 -30.76 -2.87
C LYS A 259 -12.69 -29.81 -3.90
N ASN A 260 -11.46 -29.34 -3.71
CA ASN A 260 -10.92 -28.21 -4.49
C ASN A 260 -9.40 -28.23 -4.68
N ILE A 261 -8.84 -29.40 -5.01
CA ILE A 261 -7.38 -29.55 -5.15
C ILE A 261 -6.82 -28.65 -6.27
N GLU A 262 -7.60 -28.36 -7.30
CA GLU A 262 -7.12 -27.67 -8.52
C GLU A 262 -6.75 -26.20 -8.30
N ASP A 263 -7.37 -25.51 -7.34
CA ASP A 263 -7.10 -24.09 -7.05
C ASP A 263 -6.04 -23.88 -5.95
N LEU A 264 -5.46 -24.95 -5.42
CA LEU A 264 -4.60 -24.92 -4.24
C LEU A 264 -3.15 -25.23 -4.59
N TYR A 265 -2.23 -24.40 -4.09
CA TYR A 265 -0.81 -24.76 -4.09
C TYR A 265 -0.51 -25.69 -2.92
N ILE A 266 -0.32 -26.97 -3.23
CA ILE A 266 0.17 -27.98 -2.29
C ILE A 266 1.69 -28.07 -2.39
N VAL A 267 2.36 -28.01 -1.24
CA VAL A 267 3.83 -28.08 -1.16
C VAL A 267 4.24 -29.12 -0.12
N ASN A 268 5.36 -29.80 -0.38
CA ASN A 268 5.93 -30.76 0.55
C ASN A 268 7.23 -30.23 1.13
N ASP A 269 7.42 -30.36 2.44
CA ASP A 269 8.71 -30.06 3.05
C ASP A 269 9.75 -31.16 2.76
N ARG A 270 10.98 -30.96 3.22
CA ARG A 270 12.08 -31.93 3.06
C ARG A 270 11.85 -33.28 3.76
N LYS A 271 10.87 -33.36 4.66
CA LYS A 271 10.46 -34.57 5.39
C LYS A 271 9.17 -35.15 4.78
N SER A 272 8.78 -34.70 3.59
CA SER A 272 7.56 -35.12 2.90
C SER A 272 6.28 -34.83 3.69
N LYS A 273 6.31 -33.83 4.59
CA LYS A 273 5.09 -33.32 5.21
C LYS A 273 4.38 -32.39 4.23
N GLU A 274 3.10 -32.62 4.07
CA GLU A 274 2.24 -31.87 3.18
C GLU A 274 1.72 -30.59 3.84
N PHE A 275 1.88 -29.49 3.12
CA PHE A 275 1.41 -28.16 3.46
C PHE A 275 0.67 -27.58 2.25
N LEU A 276 -0.01 -26.47 2.49
CA LEU A 276 -0.58 -25.65 1.43
C LEU A 276 -0.23 -24.19 1.65
N LEU A 277 -0.07 -23.44 0.55
CA LEU A 277 -0.04 -21.99 0.62
C LEU A 277 -1.47 -21.51 0.80
N SER A 278 -1.68 -20.73 1.86
CA SER A 278 -3.01 -20.37 2.31
C SER A 278 -3.79 -19.57 1.25
N PRO A 279 -4.96 -20.06 0.78
CA PRO A 279 -5.92 -19.28 0.02
C PRO A 279 -6.85 -18.45 0.93
N THR A 280 -6.97 -18.85 2.21
CA THR A 280 -7.81 -18.30 3.29
C THR A 280 -7.50 -19.03 4.60
N HIS A 281 -7.97 -18.51 5.74
CA HIS A 281 -7.52 -18.90 7.08
C HIS A 281 -8.62 -19.37 8.05
N GLU A 282 -9.81 -19.78 7.58
CA GLU A 282 -10.89 -20.27 8.47
C GLU A 282 -10.42 -21.40 9.39
N GLU A 283 -9.72 -22.41 8.86
CA GLU A 283 -9.26 -23.53 9.69
C GLU A 283 -8.19 -23.12 10.69
N VAL A 284 -7.30 -22.22 10.28
CA VAL A 284 -6.14 -21.79 11.08
C VAL A 284 -6.60 -20.95 12.27
N VAL A 285 -7.55 -20.04 12.05
CA VAL A 285 -8.05 -19.18 13.12
C VAL A 285 -8.96 -19.95 14.08
N THR A 286 -9.71 -20.95 13.59
CA THR A 286 -10.49 -21.84 14.47
C THR A 286 -9.60 -22.74 15.31
N ASP A 287 -8.53 -23.29 14.73
CA ASP A 287 -7.52 -24.08 15.47
C ASP A 287 -6.79 -23.21 16.52
N LEU A 288 -6.49 -21.96 16.17
CA LEU A 288 -5.97 -20.99 17.13
C LEU A 288 -6.97 -20.71 18.26
N PHE A 289 -8.26 -20.54 17.94
CA PHE A 289 -9.30 -20.31 18.95
C PHE A 289 -9.40 -21.48 19.93
N SER A 290 -9.35 -22.72 19.42
CA SER A 290 -9.49 -23.95 20.20
C SER A 290 -8.27 -24.30 21.07
N SER A 291 -7.13 -23.63 20.87
CA SER A 291 -5.88 -23.91 21.60
C SER A 291 -5.97 -23.68 23.12
N ASP A 292 -6.74 -22.68 23.57
CA ASP A 292 -6.96 -22.40 24.99
C ASP A 292 -8.47 -22.40 25.33
N PRO A 293 -8.86 -22.84 26.54
CA PRO A 293 -10.24 -22.73 27.00
C PRO A 293 -10.76 -21.30 26.91
N LYS A 294 -11.95 -21.13 26.31
CA LYS A 294 -12.64 -19.85 26.19
C LYS A 294 -13.92 -19.85 27.01
N THR A 295 -14.32 -18.67 27.48
CA THR A 295 -15.59 -18.47 28.20
C THR A 295 -16.47 -17.48 27.44
N TYR A 296 -17.79 -17.54 27.67
CA TYR A 296 -18.75 -16.63 27.04
C TYR A 296 -18.42 -15.14 27.25
N LYS A 297 -17.71 -14.80 28.33
CA LYS A 297 -17.30 -13.41 28.65
C LYS A 297 -16.28 -12.83 27.67
N GLN A 298 -15.61 -13.68 26.90
CA GLN A 298 -14.63 -13.27 25.88
C GLN A 298 -15.27 -13.10 24.50
N LEU A 299 -16.57 -13.40 24.35
CA LEU A 299 -17.31 -13.27 23.10
C LEU A 299 -18.21 -12.01 23.13
N PRO A 300 -18.41 -11.32 21.99
CA PRO A 300 -17.90 -11.64 20.66
C PRO A 300 -16.42 -11.30 20.49
N LEU A 301 -15.68 -12.20 19.85
CA LEU A 301 -14.27 -12.01 19.51
C LEU A 301 -14.14 -11.79 17.99
N MET A 302 -13.40 -10.77 17.57
CA MET A 302 -13.11 -10.53 16.16
C MET A 302 -11.61 -10.42 15.93
N LEU A 303 -11.07 -11.32 15.12
CA LEU A 303 -9.65 -11.37 14.75
C LEU A 303 -9.52 -11.11 13.26
N TYR A 304 -8.60 -10.25 12.84
CA TYR A 304 -8.36 -10.02 11.42
C TYR A 304 -6.88 -9.94 11.09
N GLN A 305 -6.54 -10.20 9.84
CA GLN A 305 -5.22 -9.95 9.31
C GLN A 305 -5.32 -9.25 7.96
N ILE A 306 -4.19 -8.70 7.51
CA ILE A 306 -3.99 -8.30 6.12
C ILE A 306 -2.74 -9.05 5.67
N GLY A 307 -2.91 -10.04 4.82
CA GLY A 307 -1.84 -10.97 4.46
C GLY A 307 -1.99 -11.53 3.07
N THR A 308 -0.87 -11.92 2.49
CA THR A 308 -0.80 -12.50 1.15
C THR A 308 -1.51 -13.84 1.11
N LYS A 309 -2.30 -14.05 0.07
CA LYS A 309 -3.03 -15.29 -0.22
C LYS A 309 -2.62 -15.82 -1.59
N PHE A 310 -2.73 -17.13 -1.74
CA PHE A 310 -2.38 -17.84 -2.97
C PHE A 310 -3.57 -18.66 -3.47
N ARG A 311 -3.92 -18.50 -4.74
CA ARG A 311 -4.90 -19.34 -5.44
C ARG A 311 -4.31 -19.68 -6.80
N ASP A 312 -4.29 -20.95 -7.18
CA ASP A 312 -3.75 -21.38 -8.48
C ASP A 312 -4.76 -21.12 -9.60
N GLU A 313 -5.10 -19.86 -9.80
CA GLU A 313 -6.06 -19.41 -10.79
C GLU A 313 -5.67 -19.94 -12.18
N ILE A 314 -6.58 -20.71 -12.79
CA ILE A 314 -6.38 -21.38 -14.07
C ILE A 314 -6.12 -20.34 -15.17
N ARG A 315 -6.84 -19.20 -15.11
CA ARG A 315 -6.69 -18.09 -16.07
C ARG A 315 -6.59 -16.75 -15.35
N PRO A 316 -5.39 -16.37 -14.86
CA PRO A 316 -5.16 -15.05 -14.30
C PRO A 316 -5.37 -13.99 -15.37
N LYS A 317 -6.09 -12.92 -15.05
CA LYS A 317 -6.47 -11.86 -15.99
C LYS A 317 -6.64 -10.52 -15.27
N LEU A 318 -6.71 -9.43 -16.04
CA LEU A 318 -7.00 -8.08 -15.54
C LEU A 318 -5.96 -7.58 -14.50
N GLY A 319 -4.68 -7.90 -14.71
CA GLY A 319 -3.61 -7.41 -13.84
C GLY A 319 -3.70 -7.95 -12.42
N ILE A 320 -3.72 -7.03 -11.44
CA ILE A 320 -3.79 -7.35 -10.01
C ILE A 320 -5.23 -7.64 -9.52
N ILE A 321 -6.25 -7.49 -10.38
CA ILE A 321 -7.64 -7.77 -10.04
C ILE A 321 -7.86 -9.28 -9.86
N ARG A 322 -7.35 -10.10 -10.79
CA ARG A 322 -7.45 -11.57 -10.76
C ARG A 322 -6.07 -12.21 -10.99
N SER A 323 -5.33 -12.32 -9.88
CA SER A 323 -3.95 -12.80 -9.80
C SER A 323 -3.85 -14.07 -8.94
N LYS A 324 -2.72 -14.79 -9.05
CA LYS A 324 -2.44 -16.00 -8.27
C LYS A 324 -1.97 -15.69 -6.86
N GLU A 325 -1.28 -14.56 -6.71
CA GLU A 325 -0.80 -14.01 -5.43
C GLU A 325 -1.41 -12.63 -5.23
N PHE A 326 -2.15 -12.43 -4.14
CA PHE A 326 -2.85 -11.18 -3.87
C PHE A 326 -2.92 -10.88 -2.37
N LEU A 327 -3.13 -9.62 -2.02
CA LEU A 327 -3.29 -9.20 -0.63
C LEU A 327 -4.77 -9.17 -0.27
N MET A 328 -5.13 -9.80 0.84
CA MET A 328 -6.50 -9.83 1.34
C MET A 328 -6.53 -9.40 2.80
N LYS A 329 -7.57 -8.66 3.17
CA LYS A 329 -7.98 -8.50 4.56
C LYS A 329 -9.06 -9.53 4.85
N ASP A 330 -8.78 -10.44 5.77
CA ASP A 330 -9.68 -11.49 6.23
C ASP A 330 -9.92 -11.29 7.74
N LEU A 331 -11.19 -11.22 8.13
CA LEU A 331 -11.65 -11.09 9.52
C LEU A 331 -12.52 -12.30 9.84
N TYR A 332 -12.37 -12.80 11.06
CA TYR A 332 -13.08 -13.93 11.60
C TYR A 332 -13.73 -13.53 12.92
N SER A 333 -15.05 -13.71 13.02
CA SER A 333 -15.77 -13.50 14.28
C SER A 333 -16.09 -14.84 14.95
N PHE A 334 -16.11 -14.82 16.28
CA PHE A 334 -16.60 -15.89 17.13
C PHE A 334 -17.65 -15.30 18.07
N ASP A 335 -18.86 -15.82 17.97
CA ASP A 335 -20.05 -15.31 18.63
C ASP A 335 -20.70 -16.41 19.47
N ARG A 336 -21.33 -16.03 20.58
CA ARG A 336 -21.95 -16.96 21.53
C ARG A 336 -23.13 -17.71 20.89
N ASP A 337 -23.96 -16.99 20.16
CA ASP A 337 -25.19 -17.49 19.57
C ASP A 337 -25.47 -16.82 18.20
N GLN A 338 -26.49 -17.31 17.51
CA GLN A 338 -26.87 -16.82 16.19
C GLN A 338 -27.26 -15.34 16.19
N THR A 339 -27.89 -14.83 17.25
CA THR A 339 -28.30 -13.43 17.35
C THR A 339 -27.08 -12.50 17.49
N SER A 340 -26.12 -12.89 18.32
CA SER A 340 -24.81 -12.21 18.43
C SER A 340 -24.08 -12.23 17.09
N ALA A 341 -24.05 -13.38 16.41
CA ALA A 341 -23.40 -13.52 15.10
C ALA A 341 -24.01 -12.58 14.05
N ILE A 342 -25.33 -12.44 13.99
CA ILE A 342 -26.01 -11.49 13.10
C ILE A 342 -25.66 -10.04 13.46
N THR A 343 -25.59 -9.72 14.75
CA THR A 343 -25.19 -8.38 15.22
C THR A 343 -23.76 -8.04 14.80
N THR A 344 -22.83 -8.97 15.00
CA THR A 344 -21.43 -8.85 14.56
C THR A 344 -21.34 -8.74 13.04
N TYR A 345 -22.09 -9.56 12.30
CA TYR A 345 -22.16 -9.51 10.84
C TYR A 345 -22.57 -8.13 10.33
N ASN A 346 -23.67 -7.58 10.86
CA ASN A 346 -24.13 -6.24 10.51
C ASN A 346 -23.11 -5.15 10.86
N LYS A 347 -22.43 -5.28 12.00
CA LYS A 347 -21.37 -4.36 12.45
C LYS A 347 -20.20 -4.34 11.46
N VAL A 348 -19.74 -5.50 10.98
CA VAL A 348 -18.65 -5.59 10.00
C VAL A 348 -19.09 -5.08 8.64
N CYS A 349 -20.31 -5.40 8.18
CA CYS A 349 -20.86 -4.85 6.94
C CYS A 349 -20.90 -3.31 6.97
N GLN A 350 -21.35 -2.70 8.07
CA GLN A 350 -21.32 -1.25 8.25
C GLN A 350 -19.89 -0.68 8.23
N ALA A 351 -18.91 -1.39 8.76
CA ALA A 351 -17.51 -0.97 8.67
C ALA A 351 -16.99 -1.01 7.22
N TYR A 352 -17.41 -2.00 6.43
CA TYR A 352 -17.10 -2.05 4.99
C TYR A 352 -17.75 -0.87 4.25
N GLU A 353 -19.03 -0.57 4.52
CA GLU A 353 -19.70 0.62 3.98
C GLU A 353 -18.90 1.90 4.26
N LYS A 354 -18.39 2.08 5.49
CA LYS A 354 -17.55 3.22 5.87
C LYS A 354 -16.23 3.25 5.12
N ILE A 355 -15.55 2.12 4.95
CA ILE A 355 -14.30 2.01 4.17
C ILE A 355 -14.54 2.46 2.73
N PHE A 356 -15.56 1.91 2.08
CA PHE A 356 -15.88 2.23 0.69
C PHE A 356 -16.29 3.69 0.52
N LYS A 357 -17.09 4.24 1.45
CA LYS A 357 -17.43 5.66 1.47
C LYS A 357 -16.18 6.55 1.61
N HIS A 358 -15.23 6.16 2.46
CA HIS A 358 -13.98 6.91 2.67
C HIS A 358 -13.09 6.91 1.41
N ILE A 359 -13.07 5.81 0.66
CA ILE A 359 -12.35 5.76 -0.63
C ILE A 359 -13.11 6.43 -1.77
N GLY A 360 -14.14 7.23 -1.49
CA GLY A 360 -14.85 8.01 -2.50
C GLY A 360 -15.81 7.19 -3.37
N VAL A 361 -16.17 5.99 -2.91
CA VAL A 361 -17.22 5.19 -3.54
C VAL A 361 -18.57 5.66 -3.02
N LYS A 362 -19.47 6.03 -3.93
CA LYS A 362 -20.87 6.24 -3.54
C LYS A 362 -21.52 4.88 -3.34
N PHE A 363 -21.89 4.63 -2.09
CA PHE A 363 -22.72 3.50 -1.71
C PHE A 363 -24.13 3.79 -2.23
N ILE A 364 -24.54 3.04 -3.23
CA ILE A 364 -25.95 2.87 -3.57
C ILE A 364 -26.52 2.23 -2.27
N LYS A 365 -27.66 2.65 -1.69
CA LYS A 365 -28.37 1.92 -0.58
C LYS A 365 -29.87 1.97 -0.76
N GLY A 366 -30.54 0.85 -0.50
CA GLY A 366 -31.95 0.52 -0.70
C GLY A 366 -32.75 0.87 0.51
N ARG A 367 -33.96 1.38 0.33
CA ARG A 367 -34.88 1.53 1.45
C ARG A 367 -35.32 0.15 1.94
N ASP A 368 -35.20 -0.05 3.25
CA ASP A 368 -35.71 -1.18 4.03
C ASP A 368 -34.89 -2.48 3.97
N ASN A 369 -33.72 -2.48 4.65
CA ASN A 369 -32.94 -3.67 5.08
C ASN A 369 -32.72 -4.80 4.06
N ASN A 370 -32.97 -4.53 2.78
CA ASN A 370 -32.83 -5.41 1.64
C ASN A 370 -32.62 -4.50 0.43
N ILE A 371 -31.37 -4.40 -0.03
CA ILE A 371 -31.12 -4.45 -1.48
C ILE A 371 -31.17 -3.08 -2.16
N ILE A 372 -30.19 -2.59 -2.91
CA ILE A 372 -29.75 -1.20 -2.87
C ILE A 372 -29.98 -0.35 -4.18
N HIS A 373 -30.50 0.90 -4.06
CA HIS A 373 -30.95 1.92 -5.08
C HIS A 373 -29.91 2.50 -6.10
N THR A 374 -30.10 2.34 -7.42
CA THR A 374 -29.35 3.08 -8.47
C THR A 374 -30.01 4.43 -8.83
N ILE A 375 -29.27 5.55 -8.75
CA ILE A 375 -29.62 6.79 -9.48
C ILE A 375 -28.41 7.22 -10.31
N MET A 376 -28.61 7.34 -11.63
CA MET A 376 -27.68 7.94 -12.61
C MET A 376 -27.21 9.32 -12.17
N GLN A 377 -25.95 9.55 -11.75
CA GLN A 377 -25.30 10.89 -11.63
C GLN A 377 -23.76 10.78 -11.43
N PRO A 378 -23.03 11.92 -11.42
CA PRO A 378 -22.19 12.48 -12.48
C PRO A 378 -20.95 11.63 -12.86
N ALA A 379 -20.33 11.94 -14.00
CA ALA A 379 -19.04 11.35 -14.39
C ALA A 379 -17.98 11.53 -13.28
N ASN A 380 -17.21 10.48 -12.97
CA ASN A 380 -16.10 10.43 -12.01
C ASN A 380 -16.44 10.04 -10.55
N VAL A 381 -17.48 9.23 -10.32
CA VAL A 381 -17.74 8.62 -8.99
C VAL A 381 -17.83 7.11 -9.08
N MET A 382 -17.06 6.39 -8.26
CA MET A 382 -17.10 4.93 -8.19
C MET A 382 -18.38 4.49 -7.48
N ASN A 383 -19.01 3.42 -7.98
CA ASN A 383 -20.23 2.84 -7.40
C ASN A 383 -19.91 1.53 -6.69
N LEU A 384 -20.60 1.25 -5.57
CA LEU A 384 -20.60 -0.06 -4.93
C LEU A 384 -22.00 -0.64 -4.95
N VAL A 385 -22.12 -1.88 -5.41
CA VAL A 385 -23.35 -2.66 -5.33
C VAL A 385 -23.12 -3.75 -4.30
N LEU A 386 -24.00 -3.81 -3.31
CA LEU A 386 -24.08 -4.94 -2.38
C LEU A 386 -25.12 -5.89 -2.93
N VAL A 387 -24.82 -7.18 -3.07
CA VAL A 387 -25.79 -8.20 -3.50
C VAL A 387 -25.78 -9.40 -2.57
N GLU A 388 -26.88 -10.14 -2.54
CA GLU A 388 -26.85 -11.50 -2.01
C GLU A 388 -25.90 -12.35 -2.89
N GLY A 389 -24.99 -13.05 -2.22
CA GLY A 389 -23.97 -13.90 -2.85
C GLY A 389 -24.19 -15.38 -2.54
N THR A 390 -23.39 -16.26 -3.15
CA THR A 390 -23.44 -17.69 -2.83
C THR A 390 -22.53 -18.01 -1.64
N SER A 391 -23.00 -18.80 -0.67
CA SER A 391 -22.15 -19.30 0.43
C SER A 391 -21.02 -20.21 -0.07
N GLY A 392 -21.14 -20.72 -1.31
CA GLY A 392 -20.16 -21.54 -2.00
C GLY A 392 -19.55 -22.63 -1.11
N MET A 393 -18.23 -22.75 -1.18
CA MET A 393 -17.45 -23.69 -0.38
C MET A 393 -17.20 -23.25 1.07
N MET A 394 -17.49 -21.99 1.38
CA MET A 394 -17.27 -21.44 2.71
C MET A 394 -18.29 -21.99 3.70
N GLY A 395 -19.48 -22.37 3.20
CA GLY A 395 -20.62 -22.79 4.02
C GLY A 395 -21.39 -21.61 4.60
N GLY A 396 -22.58 -21.85 5.15
CA GLY A 396 -23.40 -20.82 5.79
C GLY A 396 -24.73 -20.52 5.10
N ASN A 397 -25.57 -19.74 5.77
CA ASN A 397 -26.95 -19.46 5.36
C ASN A 397 -27.17 -18.01 4.87
N GLN A 398 -26.17 -17.14 5.04
CA GLN A 398 -26.25 -15.73 4.64
C GLN A 398 -24.88 -15.25 4.16
N SER A 399 -24.86 -14.68 2.95
CA SER A 399 -23.68 -14.14 2.30
C SER A 399 -24.01 -12.86 1.54
N HIS A 400 -23.13 -11.86 1.65
CA HIS A 400 -23.21 -10.65 0.84
C HIS A 400 -21.89 -10.37 0.13
N GLU A 401 -22.00 -10.01 -1.14
CA GLU A 401 -20.89 -9.65 -2.01
C GLU A 401 -20.92 -8.15 -2.30
N PHE A 402 -19.74 -7.54 -2.30
CA PHE A 402 -19.52 -6.12 -2.54
C PHE A 402 -18.84 -5.96 -3.90
N HIS A 403 -19.48 -5.26 -4.83
CA HIS A 403 -19.06 -5.19 -6.22
C HIS A 403 -18.86 -3.76 -6.75
N PHE A 404 -17.82 -3.57 -7.54
CA PHE A 404 -17.68 -2.38 -8.39
C PHE A 404 -18.22 -2.67 -9.80
N PRO A 405 -19.23 -1.93 -10.30
CA PRO A 405 -19.71 -2.08 -11.67
C PRO A 405 -18.61 -1.84 -12.70
N ALA A 406 -18.38 -2.81 -13.57
CA ALA A 406 -17.38 -2.76 -14.63
C ALA A 406 -17.65 -3.85 -15.68
N GLU A 407 -17.58 -3.48 -16.96
CA GLU A 407 -17.79 -4.41 -18.09
C GLU A 407 -16.78 -5.58 -18.14
N VAL A 408 -15.61 -5.39 -17.56
CA VAL A 408 -14.57 -6.42 -17.45
C VAL A 408 -14.79 -7.37 -16.26
N GLY A 409 -15.80 -7.09 -15.43
CA GLY A 409 -16.18 -7.91 -14.29
C GLY A 409 -16.58 -9.32 -14.69
N ASP A 410 -16.26 -10.28 -13.83
CA ASP A 410 -16.61 -11.69 -14.00
C ASP A 410 -18.05 -11.96 -13.57
N ASP A 411 -18.53 -11.23 -12.56
CA ASP A 411 -19.87 -11.42 -12.02
C ASP A 411 -20.88 -10.64 -12.84
N THR A 412 -22.06 -11.24 -13.00
CA THR A 412 -23.22 -10.55 -13.55
C THR A 412 -24.23 -10.34 -12.44
N LEU A 413 -24.47 -9.08 -12.11
CA LEU A 413 -25.44 -8.68 -11.11
C LEU A 413 -26.80 -8.50 -11.76
N LEU A 414 -27.83 -9.01 -11.11
CA LEU A 414 -29.22 -8.81 -11.45
C LEU A 414 -29.79 -7.71 -10.55
N GLN A 415 -30.34 -6.64 -11.13
CA GLN A 415 -30.97 -5.55 -10.36
C GLN A 415 -32.40 -5.28 -10.85
N CYS A 416 -33.37 -5.34 -9.94
CA CYS A 416 -34.76 -4.97 -10.25
C CYS A 416 -34.96 -3.45 -10.23
N LYS A 417 -35.50 -2.85 -11.30
CA LYS A 417 -35.75 -1.40 -11.36
C LYS A 417 -36.94 -0.94 -10.52
N LYS A 418 -37.87 -1.85 -10.19
CA LYS A 418 -39.10 -1.52 -9.43
C LYS A 418 -38.89 -1.51 -7.92
N CYS A 419 -38.18 -2.49 -7.39
CA CYS A 419 -37.99 -2.66 -5.93
C CYS A 419 -36.52 -2.80 -5.51
N GLU A 420 -35.60 -2.67 -6.48
CA GLU A 420 -34.14 -2.53 -6.26
C GLU A 420 -33.47 -3.69 -5.55
N PHE A 421 -34.16 -4.83 -5.59
CA PHE A 421 -33.58 -6.09 -5.23
C PHE A 421 -32.37 -6.37 -6.14
N GLY A 422 -31.26 -6.79 -5.53
CA GLY A 422 -30.00 -7.10 -6.20
C GLY A 422 -29.47 -8.47 -5.77
N MET A 423 -29.14 -9.34 -6.73
CA MET A 423 -28.49 -10.64 -6.47
C MET A 423 -27.39 -10.91 -7.49
N ASN A 424 -26.43 -11.77 -7.14
CA ASN A 424 -25.56 -12.36 -8.14
C ASN A 424 -26.37 -13.34 -9.02
N LYS A 425 -26.29 -13.20 -10.35
CA LYS A 425 -27.02 -14.05 -11.31
C LYS A 425 -26.71 -15.54 -11.13
N GLU A 426 -25.53 -15.90 -10.63
CA GLU A 426 -25.16 -17.29 -10.35
C GLU A 426 -26.10 -17.97 -9.35
N MET A 427 -26.74 -17.21 -8.46
CA MET A 427 -27.73 -17.75 -7.52
C MET A 427 -29.02 -18.22 -8.21
N SER A 428 -29.38 -17.64 -9.35
CA SER A 428 -30.61 -17.99 -10.08
C SER A 428 -30.46 -17.69 -11.57
N PRO A 429 -29.81 -18.59 -12.34
CA PRO A 429 -29.48 -18.36 -13.75
C PRO A 429 -30.70 -18.15 -14.66
N GLU A 430 -31.83 -18.76 -14.32
CA GLU A 430 -33.08 -18.76 -15.09
C GLU A 430 -34.07 -17.66 -14.66
N LEU A 431 -33.67 -16.76 -13.75
CA LEU A 431 -34.58 -15.78 -13.18
C LEU A 431 -35.02 -14.71 -14.20
N VAL A 432 -36.32 -14.71 -14.53
CA VAL A 432 -36.94 -13.76 -15.48
C VAL A 432 -37.76 -12.67 -14.77
N GLN A 433 -38.05 -12.85 -13.48
CA GLN A 433 -38.87 -11.95 -12.66
C GLN A 433 -38.27 -11.76 -11.28
N CYS A 434 -38.40 -10.56 -10.73
CA CYS A 434 -37.83 -10.21 -9.44
C CYS A 434 -38.47 -11.05 -8.32
N PRO A 435 -37.69 -11.75 -7.47
CA PRO A 435 -38.25 -12.63 -6.44
C PRO A 435 -39.01 -11.85 -5.36
N LYS A 436 -38.72 -10.55 -5.19
CA LYS A 436 -39.32 -9.71 -4.15
C LYS A 436 -40.63 -9.03 -4.58
N CYS A 437 -40.76 -8.65 -5.85
CA CYS A 437 -41.93 -7.87 -6.33
C CYS A 437 -42.55 -8.38 -7.64
N SER A 438 -42.06 -9.52 -8.15
CA SER A 438 -42.49 -10.17 -9.39
C SER A 438 -42.41 -9.29 -10.65
N SER A 439 -41.68 -8.19 -10.60
CA SER A 439 -41.46 -7.32 -11.76
C SER A 439 -40.53 -7.98 -12.77
N THR A 440 -40.84 -7.85 -14.05
CA THR A 440 -39.97 -8.22 -15.17
C THR A 440 -38.93 -7.14 -15.52
N ASP A 441 -38.99 -5.97 -14.85
CA ASP A 441 -38.09 -4.85 -15.12
C ASP A 441 -36.77 -5.05 -14.34
N ILE A 442 -35.88 -5.81 -14.96
CA ILE A 442 -34.61 -6.27 -14.42
C ILE A 442 -33.48 -5.85 -15.36
N GLU A 443 -32.42 -5.26 -14.79
CA GLU A 443 -31.18 -4.94 -15.50
C GLU A 443 -30.07 -5.90 -15.08
N PHE A 444 -29.21 -6.24 -16.05
CA PHE A 444 -28.01 -7.03 -15.82
C PHE A 444 -26.79 -6.12 -15.96
N THR A 445 -25.93 -6.10 -14.94
CA THR A 445 -24.70 -5.29 -14.94
C THR A 445 -23.52 -6.17 -14.58
N LYS A 446 -22.43 -6.10 -15.37
CA LYS A 446 -21.19 -6.77 -15.02
C LYS A 446 -20.46 -6.03 -13.90
N ALA A 447 -19.80 -6.78 -13.02
CA ALA A 447 -19.13 -6.18 -11.88
C ALA A 447 -17.94 -6.99 -11.35
N ILE A 448 -17.07 -6.32 -10.61
CA ILE A 448 -15.88 -6.89 -9.97
C ILE A 448 -16.16 -7.02 -8.47
N GLU A 449 -16.19 -8.25 -7.95
CA GLU A 449 -16.27 -8.49 -6.50
C GLU A 449 -15.01 -8.01 -5.79
N VAL A 450 -15.16 -7.04 -4.89
CA VAL A 450 -14.08 -6.45 -4.08
C VAL A 450 -14.11 -6.88 -2.62
N GLY A 451 -15.22 -7.47 -2.17
CA GLY A 451 -15.37 -8.01 -0.83
C GLY A 451 -16.51 -9.00 -0.71
N HIS A 452 -16.44 -9.87 0.28
CA HIS A 452 -17.45 -10.89 0.55
C HIS A 452 -17.55 -11.12 2.06
N THR A 453 -18.76 -11.22 2.58
CA THR A 453 -19.04 -11.50 3.99
C THR A 453 -19.93 -12.73 4.12
N PHE A 454 -19.51 -13.70 4.92
CA PHE A 454 -20.17 -14.98 5.14
C PHE A 454 -20.56 -15.15 6.61
N ASN A 455 -21.80 -15.57 6.86
CA ASN A 455 -22.20 -16.13 8.15
C ASN A 455 -22.03 -17.66 8.09
N LEU A 456 -20.95 -18.17 8.68
CA LEU A 456 -20.51 -19.56 8.58
C LEU A 456 -21.26 -20.50 9.54
N GLY A 457 -22.06 -19.96 10.47
CA GLY A 457 -22.69 -20.74 11.52
C GLY A 457 -21.66 -21.49 12.35
N THR A 458 -21.91 -22.76 12.64
CA THR A 458 -21.02 -23.61 13.46
C THR A 458 -20.19 -24.60 12.63
N PHE A 459 -20.08 -24.41 11.30
CA PHE A 459 -19.44 -25.38 10.42
C PHE A 459 -17.99 -25.70 10.83
N TYR A 460 -17.14 -24.68 10.92
CA TYR A 460 -15.72 -24.86 11.27
C TYR A 460 -15.53 -25.20 12.74
N SER A 461 -16.30 -24.58 13.64
CA SER A 461 -16.21 -24.84 15.08
C SER A 461 -16.57 -26.29 15.41
N ASN A 462 -17.60 -26.86 14.77
CA ASN A 462 -17.91 -28.29 14.90
C ASN A 462 -16.81 -29.17 14.31
N ALA A 463 -16.35 -28.88 13.09
CA ALA A 463 -15.35 -29.70 12.39
C ALA A 463 -14.00 -29.76 13.13
N LEU A 464 -13.65 -28.69 13.86
CA LEU A 464 -12.39 -28.58 14.60
C LEU A 464 -12.56 -28.68 16.12
N SER A 465 -13.77 -29.02 16.59
CA SER A 465 -14.11 -29.16 18.01
C SER A 465 -13.76 -27.91 18.84
N ALA A 466 -13.86 -26.72 18.24
CA ALA A 466 -13.67 -25.46 18.93
C ALA A 466 -14.90 -25.16 19.77
N THR A 467 -14.71 -24.94 21.08
CA THR A 467 -15.80 -24.72 22.04
C THR A 467 -15.48 -23.60 23.02
N TYR A 468 -16.52 -23.04 23.64
CA TYR A 468 -16.42 -22.13 24.77
C TYR A 468 -17.35 -22.61 25.90
N SER A 469 -17.02 -22.27 27.14
CA SER A 469 -17.87 -22.50 28.31
C SER A 469 -18.92 -21.40 28.44
N ASP A 470 -20.20 -21.80 28.39
CA ASP A 470 -21.36 -20.91 28.49
C ASP A 470 -21.75 -20.61 29.96
N THR A 471 -22.77 -19.78 30.18
CA THR A 471 -23.19 -19.34 31.53
C THR A 471 -23.60 -20.48 32.46
N ASP A 472 -24.02 -21.61 31.91
CA ASP A 472 -24.41 -22.84 32.61
C ASP A 472 -23.22 -23.82 32.79
N GLY A 473 -22.02 -23.44 32.35
CA GLY A 473 -20.83 -24.28 32.37
C GLY A 473 -20.74 -25.27 31.20
N THR A 474 -21.75 -25.35 30.34
CA THR A 474 -21.75 -26.27 29.18
C THR A 474 -20.79 -25.79 28.10
N LEU A 475 -20.19 -26.75 27.38
CA LEU A 475 -19.32 -26.45 26.24
C LEU A 475 -20.16 -26.37 24.97
N LYS A 476 -20.14 -25.21 24.30
CA LYS A 476 -20.86 -24.96 23.05
C LYS A 476 -19.90 -24.53 21.94
N PRO A 477 -20.14 -24.91 20.68
CA PRO A 477 -19.40 -24.39 19.55
C PRO A 477 -19.78 -22.92 19.32
N PRO A 478 -18.82 -21.99 19.14
CA PRO A 478 -19.14 -20.62 18.77
C PRO A 478 -19.69 -20.57 17.34
N TYR A 479 -20.60 -19.61 17.10
CA TYR A 479 -21.00 -19.21 15.77
C TYR A 479 -19.89 -18.38 15.13
N MET A 480 -19.63 -18.58 13.85
CA MET A 480 -18.53 -17.94 13.14
C MET A 480 -19.00 -17.09 11.96
N GLY A 481 -18.30 -16.00 11.73
CA GLY A 481 -18.37 -15.20 10.51
C GLY A 481 -17.00 -15.08 9.83
N SER A 482 -16.97 -14.98 8.50
CA SER A 482 -15.76 -14.70 7.72
C SER A 482 -16.00 -13.51 6.79
N TYR A 483 -15.09 -12.55 6.79
CA TYR A 483 -15.27 -11.27 6.10
C TYR A 483 -13.98 -10.93 5.34
N GLY A 484 -14.05 -10.97 4.01
CA GLY A 484 -12.92 -10.74 3.11
C GLY A 484 -13.01 -9.40 2.36
N LEU A 485 -11.88 -8.71 2.21
CA LEU A 485 -11.68 -7.62 1.24
C LEU A 485 -10.43 -7.92 0.41
N GLY A 486 -10.56 -7.94 -0.92
CA GLY A 486 -9.41 -8.07 -1.82
C GLY A 486 -8.66 -6.74 -1.89
N VAL A 487 -7.65 -6.54 -1.04
CA VAL A 487 -6.97 -5.24 -0.90
C VAL A 487 -6.26 -4.81 -2.19
N THR A 488 -5.50 -5.71 -2.82
CA THR A 488 -4.90 -5.44 -4.15
C THR A 488 -5.95 -5.32 -5.25
N ARG A 489 -7.03 -6.10 -5.14
CA ARG A 489 -8.14 -6.06 -6.09
C ARG A 489 -8.89 -4.72 -6.05
N ILE A 490 -9.13 -4.16 -4.87
CA ILE A 490 -9.75 -2.83 -4.70
C ILE A 490 -8.92 -1.77 -5.43
N ILE A 491 -7.58 -1.81 -5.32
CA ILE A 491 -6.70 -0.87 -6.05
C ILE A 491 -6.88 -1.01 -7.57
N GLY A 492 -6.78 -2.24 -8.09
CA GLY A 492 -6.94 -2.48 -9.54
C GLY A 492 -8.33 -2.10 -10.05
N ALA A 493 -9.38 -2.52 -9.33
CA ALA A 493 -10.77 -2.22 -9.69
C ALA A 493 -11.08 -0.73 -9.60
N SER A 494 -10.50 -0.01 -8.64
CA SER A 494 -10.63 1.45 -8.57
C SER A 494 -10.06 2.15 -9.80
N VAL A 495 -8.89 1.71 -10.25
CA VAL A 495 -8.29 2.24 -11.48
C VAL A 495 -9.15 1.87 -12.69
N GLU A 496 -9.69 0.65 -12.74
CA GLU A 496 -10.53 0.20 -13.87
C GLU A 496 -11.80 1.05 -14.00
N CYS A 497 -12.50 1.29 -12.90
CA CYS A 497 -13.78 2.00 -12.91
C CYS A 497 -13.64 3.52 -13.12
N LEU A 498 -12.51 4.12 -12.73
CA LEU A 498 -12.34 5.58 -12.74
C LEU A 498 -11.49 6.08 -13.91
N SER A 499 -10.55 5.29 -14.41
CA SER A 499 -9.55 5.77 -15.36
C SER A 499 -10.11 5.92 -16.77
N THR A 500 -9.59 6.89 -17.52
CA THR A 500 -9.83 6.99 -18.97
C THR A 500 -8.82 6.11 -19.72
N GLN A 501 -8.87 6.06 -21.05
CA GLN A 501 -7.94 5.23 -21.84
C GLN A 501 -6.45 5.63 -21.73
N GLU A 502 -6.15 6.83 -21.23
CA GLU A 502 -4.79 7.38 -21.18
C GLU A 502 -4.34 7.88 -19.80
N ILE A 503 -5.29 8.11 -18.89
CA ILE A 503 -5.04 8.76 -17.61
C ILE A 503 -5.58 7.87 -16.50
N ILE A 504 -4.72 7.52 -15.55
CA ILE A 504 -5.16 6.91 -14.30
C ILE A 504 -5.94 7.96 -13.51
N GLN A 505 -7.14 7.59 -13.06
CA GLN A 505 -7.85 8.35 -12.04
C GLN A 505 -7.91 7.53 -10.77
N TRP A 506 -7.38 8.11 -9.69
CA TRP A 506 -7.42 7.50 -8.37
C TRP A 506 -8.64 7.99 -7.60
N PRO A 507 -9.23 7.15 -6.76
CA PRO A 507 -10.00 7.68 -5.65
C PRO A 507 -9.05 8.53 -4.79
N ARG A 508 -9.52 9.70 -4.40
CA ARG A 508 -8.62 10.76 -3.92
C ARG A 508 -7.80 10.36 -2.69
N SER A 509 -8.38 9.60 -1.78
CA SER A 509 -7.69 9.06 -0.59
C SER A 509 -6.71 7.92 -0.89
N LEU A 510 -6.75 7.36 -2.11
CA LEU A 510 -5.85 6.28 -2.56
C LEU A 510 -4.82 6.74 -3.59
N SER A 511 -4.85 8.00 -4.03
CA SER A 511 -3.82 8.52 -4.93
C SER A 511 -2.44 8.35 -4.30
N PRO A 512 -1.37 7.94 -5.03
CA PRO A 512 -0.05 7.76 -4.42
C PRO A 512 0.46 9.03 -3.76
N PHE A 513 0.27 10.18 -4.39
CA PHE A 513 0.60 11.50 -3.84
C PHE A 513 -0.54 12.47 -4.15
N THR A 514 -0.99 13.23 -3.16
CA THR A 514 -2.05 14.24 -3.36
C THR A 514 -1.54 15.43 -4.17
N VAL A 515 -0.28 15.83 -3.95
CA VAL A 515 0.33 16.99 -4.63
C VAL A 515 1.63 16.59 -5.33
N CYS A 516 1.76 16.97 -6.61
CA CYS A 516 3.01 16.92 -7.36
C CYS A 516 3.51 18.34 -7.63
N ILE A 517 4.75 18.65 -7.26
CA ILE A 517 5.40 19.94 -7.54
C ILE A 517 6.33 19.77 -8.75
N ILE A 518 6.19 20.63 -9.75
CA ILE A 518 7.06 20.67 -10.93
C ILE A 518 7.87 21.99 -10.90
N PRO A 519 9.15 21.96 -10.50
CA PRO A 519 10.02 23.13 -10.58
C PRO A 519 10.29 23.56 -12.03
N ALA A 520 10.84 24.76 -12.19
CA ALA A 520 11.32 25.27 -13.46
C ALA A 520 12.31 24.31 -14.15
N LYS A 521 12.51 24.49 -15.46
CA LYS A 521 13.47 23.69 -16.22
C LYS A 521 14.89 24.18 -15.91
N GLU A 522 15.84 23.26 -15.82
CA GLU A 522 17.27 23.59 -15.73
C GLU A 522 17.69 24.41 -16.97
N GLY A 523 18.45 25.49 -16.73
CA GLY A 523 18.88 26.46 -17.72
C GLY A 523 17.83 27.48 -18.14
N SER A 524 16.67 27.55 -17.47
CA SER A 524 15.65 28.57 -17.75
C SER A 524 15.81 29.83 -16.89
N ILE A 525 15.24 30.94 -17.32
CA ILE A 525 15.32 32.24 -16.61
C ILE A 525 14.64 32.15 -15.22
N GLU A 526 13.71 31.21 -15.07
CA GLU A 526 12.95 30.96 -13.85
C GLU A 526 13.66 30.03 -12.84
N GLU A 527 14.78 29.40 -13.22
CA GLU A 527 15.46 28.36 -12.42
C GLU A 527 15.83 28.84 -11.01
N ASN A 528 16.55 29.96 -10.91
CA ASN A 528 17.04 30.47 -9.63
C ASN A 528 15.89 30.78 -8.66
N THR A 529 14.86 31.46 -9.14
CA THR A 529 13.66 31.77 -8.33
C THR A 529 12.92 30.50 -7.94
N SER A 530 12.85 29.51 -8.84
CA SER A 530 12.22 28.22 -8.55
C SER A 530 12.97 27.46 -7.45
N LEU A 531 14.30 27.41 -7.51
CA LEU A 531 15.13 26.72 -6.51
C LEU A 531 15.06 27.41 -5.14
N ASN A 532 15.04 28.73 -5.10
CA ASN A 532 14.92 29.49 -3.84
C ASN A 532 13.56 29.27 -3.16
N ASN A 533 12.49 29.08 -3.95
CA ASN A 533 11.13 28.98 -3.43
C ASN A 533 10.66 27.54 -3.14
N ILE A 534 11.26 26.52 -3.76
CA ILE A 534 10.73 25.14 -3.71
C ILE A 534 10.72 24.54 -2.29
N GLN A 535 11.79 24.75 -1.51
CA GLN A 535 11.86 24.20 -0.15
C GLN A 535 10.79 24.83 0.75
N SER A 536 10.58 26.14 0.62
CA SER A 536 9.53 26.86 1.35
C SER A 536 8.14 26.32 0.98
N LEU A 537 7.87 26.20 -0.33
CA LEU A 537 6.61 25.64 -0.84
C LEU A 537 6.37 24.21 -0.31
N TYR A 538 7.38 23.34 -0.39
CA TYR A 538 7.30 21.97 0.11
C TYR A 538 6.99 21.93 1.60
N ASN A 539 7.71 22.71 2.41
CA ASN A 539 7.49 22.81 3.86
C ASN A 539 6.07 23.31 4.19
N HIS A 540 5.52 24.25 3.41
CA HIS A 540 4.14 24.70 3.57
C HIS A 540 3.13 23.61 3.25
N PHE A 541 3.35 22.84 2.19
CA PHE A 541 2.48 21.73 1.84
C PHE A 541 2.61 20.56 2.81
N THR A 542 3.79 20.27 3.35
CA THR A 542 4.00 19.20 4.35
C THR A 542 3.19 19.46 5.62
N LYS A 543 2.98 20.73 6.00
CA LYS A 543 2.08 21.08 7.12
C LYS A 543 0.61 20.76 6.85
N ILE A 544 0.24 20.57 5.59
CA ILE A 544 -1.15 20.32 5.14
C ILE A 544 -1.35 18.83 4.85
N PHE A 545 -0.43 18.23 4.10
CA PHE A 545 -0.55 16.89 3.52
C PHE A 545 0.44 15.88 4.10
N GLY A 546 1.28 16.27 5.07
CA GLY A 546 2.33 15.42 5.61
C GLY A 546 3.33 15.00 4.54
N ASP A 547 3.56 13.69 4.43
CA ASP A 547 4.47 13.09 3.44
C ASP A 547 3.83 12.93 2.05
N ASP A 548 2.60 13.39 1.85
CA ASP A 548 1.79 13.11 0.67
C ASP A 548 2.01 14.05 -0.53
N ILE A 549 3.26 14.45 -0.69
CA ILE A 549 3.75 15.38 -1.70
C ILE A 549 4.94 14.73 -2.40
N VAL A 550 5.03 14.92 -3.72
CA VAL A 550 6.18 14.52 -4.53
C VAL A 550 6.67 15.69 -5.37
N VAL A 551 7.96 15.73 -5.64
CA VAL A 551 8.59 16.72 -6.53
C VAL A 551 9.12 16.03 -7.76
N ASP A 552 8.71 16.51 -8.93
CA ASP A 552 9.27 16.11 -10.21
C ASP A 552 10.54 16.90 -10.53
N ASP A 553 11.61 16.56 -9.84
CA ASP A 553 12.96 17.15 -9.90
C ASP A 553 13.78 16.67 -11.13
N ARG A 554 13.12 16.11 -12.14
CA ARG A 554 13.74 15.79 -13.44
C ARG A 554 13.83 17.06 -14.30
N THR A 555 14.51 18.08 -13.79
CA THR A 555 14.58 19.45 -14.35
C THR A 555 15.22 19.52 -15.75
N HIS A 556 16.02 18.52 -16.12
CA HIS A 556 16.50 18.32 -17.50
C HIS A 556 15.36 18.14 -18.52
N MET A 557 14.16 17.71 -18.09
CA MET A 557 12.96 17.56 -18.92
C MET A 557 12.13 18.84 -18.96
N THR A 558 11.47 19.09 -20.10
CA THR A 558 10.55 20.23 -20.23
C THR A 558 9.38 20.12 -19.24
N ILE A 559 8.90 21.26 -18.73
CA ILE A 559 7.72 21.33 -17.85
C ILE A 559 6.52 20.63 -18.50
N GLY A 560 6.29 20.86 -19.80
CA GLY A 560 5.18 20.23 -20.53
C GLY A 560 5.22 18.70 -20.50
N LYS A 561 6.41 18.08 -20.68
CA LYS A 561 6.56 16.62 -20.63
C LYS A 561 6.30 16.08 -19.22
N ARG A 562 6.85 16.74 -18.20
CA ARG A 562 6.63 16.41 -16.78
C ARG A 562 5.16 16.54 -16.39
N LEU A 563 4.49 17.61 -16.84
CA LEU A 563 3.07 17.85 -16.59
C LEU A 563 2.17 16.79 -17.24
N ILE A 564 2.42 16.41 -18.49
CA ILE A 564 1.67 15.33 -19.16
C ILE A 564 1.81 14.03 -18.37
N GLU A 565 3.01 13.72 -17.91
CA GLU A 565 3.28 12.51 -17.15
C GLU A 565 2.59 12.52 -15.77
N ALA A 566 2.66 13.64 -15.05
CA ALA A 566 1.95 13.85 -13.79
C ALA A 566 0.43 13.70 -13.94
N LYS A 567 -0.13 14.21 -15.06
CA LYS A 567 -1.53 14.04 -15.42
C LYS A 567 -1.86 12.58 -15.69
N LYS A 568 -1.05 11.86 -16.48
CA LYS A 568 -1.27 10.42 -16.76
C LYS A 568 -1.23 9.56 -15.49
N LEU A 569 -0.37 9.91 -14.53
CA LEU A 569 -0.28 9.25 -13.22
C LEU A 569 -1.46 9.54 -12.30
N GLY A 570 -2.30 10.53 -12.62
CA GLY A 570 -3.51 10.82 -11.86
C GLY A 570 -3.27 11.58 -10.55
N PHE A 571 -2.21 12.37 -10.44
CA PHE A 571 -2.03 13.21 -9.24
C PHE A 571 -3.15 14.25 -9.14
N PRO A 572 -3.88 14.35 -8.01
CA PRO A 572 -5.02 15.25 -7.87
C PRO A 572 -4.67 16.72 -8.12
N PHE A 573 -3.54 17.17 -7.60
CA PHE A 573 -3.03 18.52 -7.78
C PHE A 573 -1.60 18.49 -8.31
N VAL A 574 -1.37 19.24 -9.39
CA VAL A 574 -0.03 19.48 -9.93
C VAL A 574 0.27 20.97 -9.86
N VAL A 575 1.26 21.35 -9.07
CA VAL A 575 1.70 22.73 -8.86
C VAL A 575 2.97 22.96 -9.68
N VAL A 576 2.91 23.86 -10.64
CA VAL A 576 3.99 24.16 -11.58
C VAL A 576 4.59 25.53 -11.26
N MET A 577 5.92 25.58 -11.17
CA MET A 577 6.70 26.82 -11.04
C MET A 577 7.14 27.24 -12.45
N GLY A 578 6.18 27.80 -13.21
CA GLY A 578 6.34 28.19 -14.60
C GLY A 578 6.87 29.61 -14.78
N LYS A 579 6.59 30.22 -15.94
CA LYS A 579 7.10 31.54 -16.34
C LYS A 579 6.77 32.65 -15.32
N LYS A 580 5.59 32.57 -14.72
CA LYS A 580 5.07 33.59 -13.80
C LYS A 580 5.66 33.54 -12.40
N ILE A 581 6.57 32.61 -12.11
CA ILE A 581 7.24 32.56 -10.80
C ILE A 581 8.15 33.78 -10.57
N ASN A 582 8.64 34.39 -11.64
CA ASN A 582 9.46 35.60 -11.62
C ASN A 582 8.64 36.90 -11.52
N GLU A 583 7.31 36.82 -11.55
CA GLU A 583 6.45 37.98 -11.31
C GLU A 583 6.52 38.41 -9.83
N ASN A 584 6.11 39.65 -9.53
CA ASN A 584 6.04 40.16 -8.17
C ASN A 584 4.59 40.61 -7.87
N PRO A 585 3.82 39.86 -7.06
CA PRO A 585 4.21 38.65 -6.32
C PRO A 585 4.35 37.40 -7.21
N SER A 586 5.19 36.44 -6.81
CA SER A 586 5.39 35.18 -7.55
C SER A 586 4.09 34.38 -7.67
N LEU A 587 3.75 33.96 -8.90
CA LEU A 587 2.56 33.17 -9.16
C LEU A 587 2.89 31.70 -9.48
N TYR A 588 2.09 30.81 -8.90
CA TYR A 588 2.15 29.37 -9.06
C TYR A 588 0.99 28.88 -9.92
N GLU A 589 1.28 28.01 -10.87
CA GLU A 589 0.29 27.38 -11.75
C GLU A 589 -0.26 26.11 -11.07
N LEU A 590 -1.56 26.07 -10.78
CA LEU A 590 -2.25 24.90 -10.25
C LEU A 590 -3.07 24.23 -11.36
N TYR A 591 -2.76 22.96 -11.62
CA TYR A 591 -3.59 22.04 -12.39
C TYR A 591 -4.32 21.09 -11.45
N GLU A 592 -5.64 21.03 -11.58
CA GLU A 592 -6.50 20.13 -10.82
C GLU A 592 -7.05 19.03 -11.74
N ALA A 593 -6.87 17.77 -11.36
CA ALA A 593 -7.29 16.61 -12.17
C ALA A 593 -8.82 16.53 -12.34
N SER A 594 -9.59 16.91 -11.31
CA SER A 594 -11.06 16.82 -11.31
C SER A 594 -11.73 17.82 -12.26
N THR A 595 -11.18 19.03 -12.40
CA THR A 595 -11.75 20.11 -13.22
C THR A 595 -11.05 20.30 -14.56
N ASN A 596 -9.85 19.72 -14.71
CA ASN A 596 -8.94 19.92 -15.84
C ASN A 596 -8.68 21.42 -16.15
N LYS A 597 -8.76 22.29 -15.12
CA LYS A 597 -8.53 23.73 -15.23
C LYS A 597 -7.13 24.09 -14.74
N LEU A 598 -6.52 25.05 -15.44
CA LEU A 598 -5.32 25.75 -14.99
C LEU A 598 -5.73 27.04 -14.29
N LYS A 599 -5.20 27.28 -13.09
CA LYS A 599 -5.37 28.53 -12.35
C LYS A 599 -4.02 29.02 -11.85
N HIS A 600 -3.91 30.33 -11.67
CA HIS A 600 -2.71 30.95 -11.11
C HIS A 600 -3.03 31.46 -9.71
N TYR A 601 -2.12 31.23 -8.77
CA TYR A 601 -2.29 31.62 -7.38
C TYR A 601 -1.00 32.23 -6.84
N GLU A 602 -1.13 33.28 -6.04
CA GLU A 602 -0.11 33.63 -5.06
C GLU A 602 0.01 32.54 -4.00
N LEU A 603 1.18 32.44 -3.35
CA LEU A 603 1.48 31.36 -2.38
C LEU A 603 0.43 31.24 -1.26
N SER A 604 0.04 32.36 -0.65
CA SER A 604 -0.95 32.41 0.44
C SER A 604 -2.31 31.87 0.00
N ASN A 605 -2.77 32.29 -1.19
CA ASN A 605 -4.03 31.87 -1.78
C ASN A 605 -4.01 30.40 -2.20
N LEU A 606 -2.88 29.91 -2.74
CA LEU A 606 -2.69 28.51 -3.09
C LEU A 606 -2.78 27.61 -1.85
N ILE A 607 -2.08 27.98 -0.78
CA ILE A 607 -2.10 27.27 0.51
C ILE A 607 -3.53 27.21 1.06
N ASN A 608 -4.26 28.33 1.06
CA ASN A 608 -5.63 28.39 1.55
C ASN A 608 -6.58 27.53 0.70
N TYR A 609 -6.45 27.57 -0.62
CA TYR A 609 -7.23 26.73 -1.52
C TYR A 609 -6.98 25.25 -1.26
N LEU A 610 -5.72 24.80 -1.21
CA LEU A 610 -5.37 23.41 -0.96
C LEU A 610 -5.82 22.92 0.43
N LYS A 611 -5.76 23.78 1.46
CA LYS A 611 -6.32 23.48 2.80
C LYS A 611 -7.83 23.25 2.78
N GLN A 612 -8.57 24.00 1.98
CA GLN A 612 -10.02 23.79 1.82
C GLN A 612 -10.32 22.46 1.12
N GLN A 613 -9.41 22.02 0.25
CA GLN A 613 -9.58 20.77 -0.46
C GLN A 613 -9.24 19.54 0.40
N CYS A 614 -8.51 19.66 1.51
CA CYS A 614 -8.05 18.51 2.30
C CYS A 614 -9.19 17.60 2.77
N LEU A 615 -9.00 16.30 2.56
CA LEU A 615 -10.01 15.28 2.88
C LEU A 615 -10.17 15.02 4.37
N ASP A 616 -9.17 15.35 5.21
CA ASP A 616 -9.22 15.12 6.66
C ASP A 616 -10.28 15.98 7.40
N LYS A 617 -11.02 16.84 6.68
CA LYS A 617 -12.21 17.54 7.17
C LYS A 617 -13.53 16.80 6.89
N ILE A 618 -13.49 15.63 6.25
CA ILE A 618 -14.62 14.73 5.97
C ILE A 618 -14.46 13.48 6.83
#